data_AF-A0A7S1UXV6-F1
#
_entry.id   AF-A0A7S1UXV6-F1
#
_cell.length_a   1.000
_cell.length_b   1.000
_cell.length_c   1.000
_cell.angle_alpha   90.00
_cell.angle_beta   90.00
_cell.angle_gamma   90.00
#
_symmetry.space_group_name_H-M   'P 1'
#
loop_
_entity.id
_entity.type
_entity.pdbx_description
1 polymer ?
#
loop_
_entity_poly.entity_id
_entity_poly.type
_entity_poly.pdbx_seq_one_letter_code
_entity_poly.pdbx_strand_id
1 'polypeptide(L)'
;EIEAALVSAVGSETHASYNLITSGMHGIRSTEAAVNPQVLPGHNRNHSSIDMDSFRRIDEDEERRQAVAGPNTTEPPRNLAPSSEQLVSTSVVFDTLTGSPQRLDTDVWVVVPNFVKDVRRENTTVSDSGQGQLKTTTPKDNQSFHAVDETKPSLTRFDLALGFATLLVQEPGATVVVACGAVSESCPSLDAASEQSNDFNIIPLHTCESLYFESEHANRGENLIASCEAELLAIIQQATQVHGSIGGMIVDQSAPKVMGQILLQLMRRAGFRRKMISDRLVVLGVIQDGTASWRWELIERFRTDLKYHPAHKASLVIERGSNETKLGLPIFSYGDSNFFSHLTTAMDVIERQTGLATEVLGVENGLKGYVADHNPHRPSNGSYNHSNSLLQWLSQKPFGRQTIVQFDVDIPYTFVVGEEVWVKRKSTWKLGRIEKEKDDGTFSVSLHGSTGKRKKLPARRLRKTTDEGRESSSSLFRAKLLTALQSMEQHGFGQGETRLYMTEGDGCVLVCFWSRGSAIVVWDGRDHLDANIFSFDDGIGSDFERFILSNVPELNISVRDELPRGMGGVVNFKSDLGAPRSMPRWASAEDLKVHQLLED
;
A
#
# COMPACT_ATOMS: atom_id res chain seq x y z
N GLU A 1 -16.15 19.15 21.20
CA GLU A 1 -16.20 19.01 22.68
C GLU A 1 -15.31 17.87 23.19
N ILE A 2 -15.50 16.62 22.77
CA ILE A 2 -14.64 15.48 23.19
C ILE A 2 -13.17 15.73 22.86
N GLU A 3 -12.86 16.20 21.65
CA GLU A 3 -11.50 16.59 21.26
C GLU A 3 -10.91 17.67 22.17
N ALA A 4 -11.66 18.75 22.42
CA ALA A 4 -11.23 19.82 23.32
C ALA A 4 -11.03 19.34 24.77
N ALA A 5 -11.85 18.40 25.23
CA ALA A 5 -11.73 17.81 26.56
C ALA A 5 -10.56 16.83 26.67
N LEU A 6 -10.24 16.09 25.61
CA LEU A 6 -9.03 15.27 25.52
C LEU A 6 -7.77 16.14 25.51
N VAL A 7 -7.75 17.22 24.72
CA VAL A 7 -6.63 18.19 24.69
C VAL A 7 -6.45 18.85 26.06
N SER A 8 -7.54 19.25 26.71
CA SER A 8 -7.51 19.83 28.06
C SER A 8 -7.09 18.82 29.14
N ALA A 9 -7.48 17.55 29.04
CA ALA A 9 -7.09 16.48 29.99
C ALA A 9 -5.60 16.19 29.95
N VAL A 10 -4.97 16.28 28.78
CA VAL A 10 -3.54 16.04 28.60
C VAL A 10 -2.69 17.23 29.08
N GLY A 11 -3.32 18.37 29.42
CA GLY A 11 -2.68 19.47 30.14
C GLY A 11 -1.56 20.18 29.38
N SER A 12 -1.52 20.08 28.05
CA SER A 12 -0.42 20.64 27.26
C SER A 12 -0.92 21.56 26.16
N GLU A 13 -0.78 22.87 26.42
CA GLU A 13 -0.76 23.94 25.40
C GLU A 13 0.55 23.94 24.60
N THR A 14 1.50 23.04 24.94
CA THR A 14 2.90 23.08 24.50
C THR A 14 3.32 21.96 23.53
N HIS A 15 2.39 21.13 23.05
CA HIS A 15 2.71 20.05 22.10
C HIS A 15 2.03 20.28 20.75
N ALA A 16 2.82 20.20 19.69
CA ALA A 16 2.41 20.57 18.33
C ALA A 16 1.54 19.53 17.60
N SER A 17 1.47 18.29 18.11
CA SER A 17 0.60 17.24 17.55
C SER A 17 0.34 16.12 18.55
N TYR A 18 -0.89 15.59 18.55
CA TYR A 18 -1.27 14.36 19.25
C TYR A 18 -1.78 13.35 18.22
N ASN A 19 -1.20 12.15 18.21
CA ASN A 19 -1.72 11.05 17.42
C ASN A 19 -2.78 10.32 18.24
N LEU A 20 -4.04 10.73 18.09
CA LEU A 20 -5.16 9.96 18.61
C LEU A 20 -5.37 8.73 17.71
N ILE A 21 -4.75 7.61 18.08
CA ILE A 21 -4.98 6.34 17.37
C ILE A 21 -6.31 5.77 17.87
N THR A 22 -7.41 6.21 17.27
CA THR A 22 -8.67 5.46 17.35
C THR A 22 -8.51 4.28 16.41
N SER A 23 -8.16 3.10 16.92
CA SER A 23 -8.30 1.88 16.13
C SER A 23 -9.77 1.78 15.73
N GLY A 24 -10.08 1.96 14.45
CA GLY A 24 -11.40 1.69 13.90
C GLY A 24 -11.72 0.21 14.09
N MET A 25 -12.23 -0.15 15.26
CA MET A 25 -12.72 -1.49 15.58
C MET A 25 -14.11 -1.67 14.95
N HIS A 26 -14.18 -1.58 13.63
CA HIS A 26 -15.27 -2.21 12.90
C HIS A 26 -14.85 -3.65 12.66
N GLY A 27 -15.04 -4.49 13.68
CA GLY A 27 -15.08 -5.93 13.47
C GLY A 27 -16.16 -6.22 12.45
N ILE A 28 -15.75 -6.61 11.24
CA ILE A 28 -16.67 -7.19 10.25
C ILE A 28 -17.28 -8.40 10.92
N ARG A 29 -18.52 -8.25 11.43
CA ARG A 29 -19.35 -9.40 11.79
C ARG A 29 -19.57 -10.17 10.49
N SER A 30 -18.83 -11.26 10.29
CA SER A 30 -19.16 -12.27 9.30
C SER A 30 -20.55 -12.81 9.63
N THR A 31 -21.57 -12.30 8.95
CA THR A 31 -22.94 -12.85 9.01
C THR A 31 -23.20 -13.88 7.92
N GLU A 32 -22.16 -14.36 7.23
CA GLU A 32 -22.26 -15.47 6.29
C GLU A 32 -21.51 -16.67 6.82
N ALA A 33 -22.22 -17.79 6.93
CA ALA A 33 -21.64 -19.08 7.24
C ALA A 33 -20.67 -19.47 6.13
N ALA A 34 -19.41 -19.08 6.28
CA ALA A 34 -18.32 -19.72 5.57
C ALA A 34 -18.29 -21.18 6.00
N VAL A 35 -18.68 -22.04 5.07
CA VAL A 35 -18.53 -23.48 5.16
C VAL A 35 -17.05 -23.77 5.42
N ASN A 36 -16.75 -24.32 6.59
CA ASN A 36 -15.45 -24.94 6.88
C ASN A 36 -15.17 -26.00 5.80
N PRO A 37 -14.06 -25.94 5.05
CA PRO A 37 -13.65 -27.09 4.26
C PRO A 37 -13.14 -28.15 5.24
N GLN A 38 -14.01 -29.13 5.56
CA GLN A 38 -13.57 -30.37 6.16
C GLN A 38 -12.58 -31.04 5.20
N VAL A 39 -11.34 -31.19 5.65
CA VAL A 39 -10.40 -32.17 5.09
C VAL A 39 -10.97 -33.55 5.43
N LEU A 40 -11.49 -34.24 4.42
CA LEU A 40 -11.79 -35.67 4.46
C LEU A 40 -11.02 -36.40 3.35
N PRO A 41 -10.63 -37.67 3.59
CA PRO A 41 -9.60 -38.37 2.82
C PRO A 41 -10.11 -38.86 1.47
N GLY A 42 -9.17 -38.95 0.52
CA GLY A 42 -9.42 -39.22 -0.90
C GLY A 42 -10.24 -40.49 -1.17
N HIS A 43 -11.24 -40.32 -2.03
CA HIS A 43 -11.91 -41.42 -2.71
C HIS A 43 -11.71 -41.29 -4.22
N ASN A 44 -11.05 -42.31 -4.77
CA ASN A 44 -10.92 -42.64 -6.18
C ASN A 44 -12.27 -42.58 -6.89
N ARG A 45 -12.41 -41.70 -7.88
CA ARG A 45 -13.30 -41.92 -9.02
C ARG A 45 -12.67 -41.41 -10.32
N ASN A 46 -12.67 -42.34 -11.28
CA ASN A 46 -12.27 -42.25 -12.67
C ASN A 46 -12.61 -40.92 -13.37
N HIS A 47 -11.60 -40.28 -13.97
CA HIS A 47 -11.78 -39.23 -14.96
C HIS A 47 -11.78 -39.83 -16.36
N SER A 48 -12.89 -39.62 -17.08
CA SER A 48 -12.95 -39.60 -18.53
C SER A 48 -12.24 -38.35 -19.04
N SER A 49 -11.28 -38.54 -19.94
CA SER A 49 -10.52 -37.50 -20.64
C SER A 49 -11.43 -36.62 -21.50
N ILE A 50 -11.40 -35.30 -21.25
CA ILE A 50 -11.81 -34.30 -22.25
C ILE A 50 -10.52 -33.83 -22.93
N ASP A 51 -10.53 -33.98 -24.24
CA ASP A 51 -9.45 -33.80 -25.18
C ASP A 51 -9.08 -32.30 -25.33
N MET A 52 -7.79 -31.99 -25.11
CA MET A 52 -7.18 -30.65 -25.15
C MET A 52 -6.23 -30.51 -26.37
N ASP A 53 -6.51 -31.19 -27.48
CA ASP A 53 -5.72 -31.11 -28.73
C ASP A 53 -6.27 -30.14 -29.81
N SER A 54 -7.23 -29.27 -29.49
CA SER A 54 -7.88 -28.41 -30.51
C SER A 54 -7.28 -27.01 -30.70
N PHE A 55 -6.34 -26.55 -29.88
CA PHE A 55 -5.75 -25.20 -30.01
C PHE A 55 -4.28 -25.15 -30.47
N ARG A 56 -3.70 -26.28 -30.86
CA ARG A 56 -2.29 -26.37 -31.27
C ARG A 56 -2.07 -26.44 -32.80
N ARG A 57 -3.13 -26.38 -33.61
CA ARG A 57 -3.07 -26.68 -35.06
C ARG A 57 -3.01 -25.47 -36.01
N ILE A 58 -2.83 -24.24 -35.54
CA ILE A 58 -2.80 -23.07 -36.44
C ILE A 58 -1.39 -22.49 -36.65
N ASP A 59 -0.44 -22.72 -35.73
CA ASP A 59 0.91 -22.13 -35.84
C ASP A 59 2.01 -23.08 -36.33
N GLU A 60 1.73 -24.38 -36.53
CA GLU A 60 2.76 -25.36 -36.97
C GLU A 60 2.84 -25.55 -38.50
N ASP A 61 1.88 -25.02 -39.28
CA ASP A 61 1.84 -25.22 -40.74
C ASP A 61 2.74 -24.27 -41.55
N GLU A 62 3.29 -23.22 -40.92
CA GLU A 62 4.21 -22.28 -41.58
C GLU A 62 5.70 -22.64 -41.35
N GLU A 63 6.03 -23.42 -40.32
CA GLU A 63 7.40 -23.89 -40.03
C GLU A 63 7.80 -25.18 -40.78
N ARG A 64 6.84 -25.95 -41.32
CA ARG A 64 7.13 -27.22 -42.01
C ARG A 64 7.54 -27.12 -43.49
N ARG A 65 7.69 -25.92 -44.06
CA ARG A 65 8.09 -25.75 -45.48
C ARG A 65 9.60 -25.63 -45.73
N GLN A 66 10.45 -25.66 -44.71
CA GLN A 66 11.91 -25.63 -44.90
C GLN A 66 12.66 -26.50 -43.88
N ALA A 67 12.64 -27.83 -44.03
CA ALA A 67 13.71 -28.70 -43.52
C ALA A 67 13.63 -30.10 -44.15
N VAL A 68 14.66 -30.47 -44.90
CA VAL A 68 14.86 -31.80 -45.49
C VAL A 68 15.80 -32.62 -44.59
N ALA A 69 15.30 -33.80 -44.20
CA ALA A 69 15.97 -35.08 -43.89
C ALA A 69 17.11 -35.17 -42.84
N GLY A 70 16.89 -36.02 -41.83
CA GLY A 70 17.94 -36.68 -41.03
C GLY A 70 17.38 -37.51 -39.84
N PRO A 71 17.73 -38.81 -39.65
CA PRO A 71 16.95 -39.72 -38.79
C PRO A 71 17.50 -39.97 -37.37
N ASN A 72 16.56 -40.14 -36.44
CA ASN A 72 16.48 -41.01 -35.26
C ASN A 72 17.73 -41.33 -34.43
N THR A 73 17.69 -40.90 -33.16
CA THR A 73 18.25 -41.67 -32.03
C THR A 73 17.28 -41.67 -30.84
N THR A 74 17.09 -42.86 -30.27
CA THR A 74 16.26 -43.21 -29.12
C THR A 74 17.07 -43.14 -27.82
N GLU A 75 16.52 -42.56 -26.75
CA GLU A 75 17.01 -42.73 -25.36
C GLU A 75 15.86 -43.03 -24.37
N PRO A 76 16.12 -43.75 -23.25
CA PRO A 76 15.11 -44.20 -22.28
C PRO A 76 14.99 -43.29 -21.04
N PRO A 77 13.98 -43.49 -20.16
CA PRO A 77 13.58 -42.48 -19.18
C PRO A 77 14.39 -42.55 -17.87
N ARG A 78 14.65 -41.38 -17.27
CA ARG A 78 15.16 -41.22 -15.90
C ARG A 78 14.05 -40.81 -14.94
N ASN A 79 14.02 -41.47 -13.79
CA ASN A 79 13.12 -41.24 -12.67
C ASN A 79 13.44 -39.92 -11.93
N LEU A 80 12.38 -39.20 -11.53
CA LEU A 80 12.44 -38.05 -10.62
C LEU A 80 11.79 -38.41 -9.28
N ALA A 81 12.46 -38.05 -8.19
CA ALA A 81 11.91 -37.98 -6.83
C ALA A 81 11.67 -36.50 -6.47
N PRO A 82 10.66 -36.16 -5.63
CA PRO A 82 10.30 -34.78 -5.36
C PRO A 82 11.07 -34.21 -4.15
N SER A 83 11.52 -32.96 -4.24
CA SER A 83 12.01 -32.17 -3.10
C SER A 83 11.06 -31.00 -2.83
N SER A 84 10.74 -30.81 -1.56
CA SER A 84 9.82 -29.84 -0.97
C SER A 84 10.27 -28.37 -1.10
N GLU A 85 9.32 -27.50 -1.41
CA GLU A 85 9.42 -26.04 -1.43
C GLU A 85 9.35 -25.43 -0.02
N GLN A 86 10.14 -24.38 0.24
CA GLN A 86 9.88 -23.39 1.29
C GLN A 86 10.03 -21.98 0.70
N LEU A 87 8.96 -21.19 0.82
CA LEU A 87 8.90 -19.77 0.47
C LEU A 87 9.56 -18.91 1.55
N VAL A 88 10.43 -17.98 1.15
CA VAL A 88 10.91 -16.88 1.99
C VAL A 88 10.61 -15.57 1.27
N SER A 89 9.85 -14.70 1.94
CA SER A 89 9.52 -13.34 1.49
C SER A 89 10.47 -12.35 2.18
N THR A 90 10.96 -11.35 1.44
CA THR A 90 11.87 -10.31 1.96
C THR A 90 11.34 -8.94 1.52
N SER A 91 11.25 -8.00 2.47
CA SER A 91 10.87 -6.60 2.24
C SER A 91 11.98 -5.69 2.76
N VAL A 92 12.24 -4.59 2.05
CA VAL A 92 13.30 -3.61 2.33
C VAL A 92 12.63 -2.24 2.47
N VAL A 93 13.03 -1.46 3.48
CA VAL A 93 12.52 -0.10 3.77
C VAL A 93 13.73 0.84 3.82
N PHE A 94 13.61 2.02 3.21
CA PHE A 94 14.58 3.12 3.29
C PHE A 94 13.93 4.33 3.96
N ASP A 95 14.67 5.01 4.86
CA ASP A 95 14.26 6.24 5.53
C ASP A 95 15.12 7.43 5.07
N THR A 96 14.47 8.58 4.88
CA THR A 96 15.06 9.86 4.53
C THR A 96 15.06 10.80 5.74
N LEU A 97 16.20 11.47 6.00
CA LEU A 97 16.38 12.46 7.07
C LEU A 97 16.10 13.87 6.54
N THR A 98 15.27 14.65 7.24
CA THR A 98 15.21 16.12 7.07
C THR A 98 15.18 16.83 8.43
N GLY A 99 15.89 17.96 8.50
CA GLY A 99 16.31 18.63 9.73
C GLY A 99 15.34 19.69 10.28
N SER A 100 15.58 20.07 11.54
CA SER A 100 14.82 21.05 12.34
C SER A 100 15.54 22.41 12.46
N PRO A 101 14.82 23.47 12.89
CA PRO A 101 15.42 24.61 13.59
C PRO A 101 14.90 24.84 15.03
N GLN A 102 15.79 25.45 15.81
CA GLN A 102 15.85 25.88 17.23
C GLN A 102 14.76 26.91 17.65
N ARG A 103 14.49 27.32 18.92
CA ARG A 103 14.68 26.91 20.34
C ARG A 103 14.08 28.08 21.19
N LEU A 104 13.58 27.86 22.42
CA LEU A 104 13.75 28.73 23.61
C LEU A 104 13.18 28.05 24.88
N ASP A 105 13.93 28.15 25.98
CA ASP A 105 13.89 27.33 27.20
C ASP A 105 12.86 27.75 28.27
N THR A 106 12.42 26.80 29.10
CA THR A 106 12.44 26.86 30.59
C THR A 106 12.18 25.46 31.20
N ASP A 107 12.90 25.16 32.28
CA ASP A 107 13.22 23.81 32.77
C ASP A 107 12.11 23.05 33.52
N VAL A 108 11.94 21.76 33.20
CA VAL A 108 11.68 20.68 34.16
C VAL A 108 12.56 19.48 33.77
N TRP A 109 13.30 18.94 34.72
CA TRP A 109 14.39 17.99 34.56
C TRP A 109 14.00 16.69 33.83
N VAL A 110 14.63 16.42 32.67
CA VAL A 110 14.84 15.07 32.14
C VAL A 110 16.30 14.95 31.71
N VAL A 111 16.97 13.90 32.20
CA VAL A 111 18.40 13.60 31.96
C VAL A 111 18.66 13.35 30.47
N VAL A 112 19.50 14.17 29.87
CA VAL A 112 20.06 14.01 28.53
C VAL A 112 21.59 13.86 28.67
N PRO A 113 22.23 12.79 28.17
CA PRO A 113 23.66 12.84 27.87
C PRO A 113 23.85 13.60 26.56
N ASN A 114 24.52 14.76 26.66
CA ASN A 114 25.01 15.52 25.52
C ASN A 114 26.16 14.78 24.82
N PHE A 115 26.18 14.83 23.48
CA PHE A 115 27.42 14.87 22.71
C PHE A 115 27.38 16.09 21.79
N VAL A 116 28.23 17.06 22.11
CA VAL A 116 28.56 18.23 21.29
C VAL A 116 29.83 17.87 20.51
N LYS A 117 29.83 18.04 19.18
CA LYS A 117 31.06 18.13 18.40
C LYS A 117 31.15 19.53 17.79
N ASP A 118 32.09 20.30 18.34
CA ASP A 118 32.58 21.56 17.79
C ASP A 118 33.19 21.35 16.39
N VAL A 119 32.81 22.21 15.44
CA VAL A 119 33.62 22.46 14.25
C VAL A 119 34.01 23.93 14.25
N ARG A 120 35.24 24.20 14.69
CA ARG A 120 35.94 25.47 14.47
C ARG A 120 36.17 25.64 12.96
N ARG A 121 35.60 26.69 12.36
CA ARG A 121 36.10 27.24 11.09
C ARG A 121 37.14 28.31 11.40
N GLU A 122 38.41 28.02 11.11
CA GLU A 122 39.45 29.03 11.02
C GLU A 122 39.29 29.80 9.71
N ASN A 123 39.04 31.11 9.82
CA ASN A 123 39.18 32.06 8.72
C ASN A 123 40.66 32.34 8.51
N THR A 124 41.20 31.93 7.36
CA THR A 124 42.51 32.40 6.90
C THR A 124 42.30 33.27 5.67
N THR A 125 42.39 34.58 5.86
CA THR A 125 42.57 35.56 4.79
C THR A 125 44.01 35.48 4.29
N VAL A 126 44.20 35.21 3.01
CA VAL A 126 45.45 35.52 2.30
C VAL A 126 45.09 36.32 1.05
N SER A 127 45.59 37.55 1.07
CA SER A 127 45.67 38.48 -0.04
C SER A 127 46.80 38.10 -1.00
N ASP A 128 46.53 38.30 -2.28
CA ASP A 128 47.30 39.18 -3.18
C ASP A 128 47.90 38.56 -4.47
N SER A 129 47.66 39.33 -5.53
CA SER A 129 48.46 39.53 -6.75
C SER A 129 48.73 38.35 -7.71
N GLY A 130 48.14 38.47 -8.90
CA GLY A 130 48.50 37.69 -10.08
C GLY A 130 47.88 38.24 -11.35
N GLN A 131 48.35 39.40 -11.81
CA GLN A 131 48.03 39.95 -13.13
C GLN A 131 48.51 38.98 -14.23
N GLY A 132 47.60 38.55 -15.10
CA GLY A 132 47.90 37.82 -16.33
C GLY A 132 46.97 38.28 -17.45
N GLN A 133 47.47 39.18 -18.29
CA GLN A 133 46.82 39.62 -19.53
C GLN A 133 46.56 38.42 -20.45
N LEU A 134 45.31 38.22 -20.88
CA LEU A 134 45.00 37.40 -22.05
C LEU A 134 44.25 38.24 -23.11
N LYS A 135 44.83 38.24 -24.31
CA LYS A 135 44.36 38.90 -25.53
C LYS A 135 42.98 38.38 -25.93
N THR A 136 42.03 39.31 -26.07
CA THR A 136 40.77 39.11 -26.77
C THR A 136 40.99 39.21 -28.28
N THR A 137 40.81 38.10 -29.00
CA THR A 137 40.58 38.07 -30.45
C THR A 137 39.10 37.87 -30.71
N THR A 138 38.43 38.90 -31.21
CA THR A 138 37.08 38.85 -31.77
C THR A 138 37.09 38.25 -33.18
N PRO A 139 36.19 37.30 -33.51
CA PRO A 139 35.64 37.18 -34.85
C PRO A 139 34.26 37.86 -34.89
N LYS A 140 34.11 38.77 -35.85
CA LYS A 140 32.83 39.30 -36.31
C LYS A 140 32.19 38.22 -37.19
N ASP A 141 31.07 37.68 -36.78
CA ASP A 141 30.10 37.08 -37.70
C ASP A 141 28.71 37.64 -37.38
N ASN A 142 28.25 38.51 -38.28
CA ASN A 142 26.88 38.98 -38.34
C ASN A 142 26.02 37.84 -38.89
N GLN A 143 25.35 37.07 -38.02
CA GLN A 143 24.17 36.32 -38.39
C GLN A 143 22.93 37.09 -37.95
N SER A 144 22.08 37.39 -38.93
CA SER A 144 20.77 37.98 -38.76
C SER A 144 19.88 37.07 -37.92
N PHE A 145 19.45 37.56 -36.77
CA PHE A 145 18.37 36.95 -36.00
C PHE A 145 17.10 36.94 -36.84
N HIS A 146 16.69 35.76 -37.31
CA HIS A 146 15.32 35.53 -37.73
C HIS A 146 14.42 35.65 -36.50
N ALA A 147 13.32 36.39 -36.63
CA ALA A 147 12.30 36.51 -35.60
C ALA A 147 11.85 35.10 -35.17
N VAL A 148 12.05 34.77 -33.90
CA VAL A 148 11.54 33.55 -33.29
C VAL A 148 10.02 33.68 -33.23
N ASP A 149 9.34 32.70 -33.80
CA ASP A 149 7.88 32.58 -33.81
C ASP A 149 7.37 32.44 -32.36
N GLU A 150 6.80 33.52 -31.79
CA GLU A 150 6.32 33.60 -30.39
C GLU A 150 5.09 32.72 -30.08
N THR A 151 4.72 31.79 -30.97
CA THR A 151 3.50 31.00 -30.84
C THR A 151 3.71 29.60 -30.26
N LYS A 152 4.95 29.15 -29.99
CA LYS A 152 5.20 27.85 -29.36
C LYS A 152 5.01 27.92 -27.84
N PRO A 153 4.14 27.09 -27.24
CA PRO A 153 4.02 27.01 -25.79
C PRO A 153 5.36 26.59 -25.18
N SER A 154 5.80 27.29 -24.14
CA SER A 154 7.02 26.92 -23.43
C SER A 154 6.84 25.54 -22.79
N LEU A 155 7.72 24.58 -23.11
CA LEU A 155 7.73 23.27 -22.45
C LEU A 155 7.76 23.43 -20.93
N THR A 156 6.92 22.63 -20.25
CA THR A 156 6.99 22.52 -18.80
C THR A 156 8.21 21.68 -18.38
N ARG A 157 8.59 21.77 -17.10
CA ARG A 157 9.68 20.92 -16.57
C ARG A 157 9.35 19.43 -16.65
N PHE A 158 8.07 19.07 -16.61
CA PHE A 158 7.64 17.69 -16.79
C PHE A 158 7.80 17.21 -18.22
N ASP A 159 7.55 18.09 -19.20
CA ASP A 159 7.79 17.78 -20.61
C ASP A 159 9.29 17.55 -20.86
N LEU A 160 10.15 18.38 -20.27
CA LEU A 160 11.60 18.15 -20.30
C LEU A 160 11.99 16.81 -19.64
N ALA A 161 11.42 16.50 -18.48
CA ALA A 161 11.70 15.24 -17.78
C ALA A 161 11.29 14.02 -18.62
N LEU A 162 10.13 14.09 -19.27
CA LEU A 162 9.65 13.04 -20.17
C LEU A 162 10.54 12.91 -21.41
N GLY A 163 10.97 14.03 -21.98
CA GLY A 163 11.94 14.05 -23.07
C GLY A 163 13.25 13.36 -22.67
N PHE A 164 13.78 13.63 -21.47
CA PHE A 164 14.97 12.92 -20.97
C PHE A 164 14.71 11.45 -20.61
N ALA A 165 13.50 11.07 -20.25
CA ALA A 165 13.15 9.65 -20.06
C ALA A 165 13.27 8.85 -21.37
N THR A 166 13.20 9.50 -22.54
CA THR A 166 13.47 8.84 -23.84
C THR A 166 14.93 8.39 -24.00
N LEU A 167 15.86 8.87 -23.17
CA LEU A 167 17.24 8.37 -23.10
C LEU A 167 17.32 6.89 -22.72
N LEU A 168 16.23 6.30 -22.21
CA LEU A 168 16.13 4.85 -21.99
C LEU A 168 16.12 4.07 -23.31
N VAL A 169 15.69 4.68 -24.43
CA VAL A 169 15.78 4.10 -25.77
C VAL A 169 17.25 4.15 -26.23
N GLN A 170 17.94 3.03 -26.12
CA GLN A 170 19.40 2.95 -26.35
C GLN A 170 19.82 2.87 -27.83
N GLU A 171 18.87 2.73 -28.77
CA GLU A 171 19.15 2.47 -30.17
C GLU A 171 19.06 3.79 -30.97
N PRO A 172 20.18 4.35 -31.46
CA PRO A 172 20.17 5.56 -32.27
C PRO A 172 19.40 5.34 -33.57
N GLY A 173 18.59 6.31 -33.98
CA GLY A 173 17.74 6.20 -35.17
C GLY A 173 16.49 5.34 -34.96
N ALA A 174 16.27 4.79 -33.76
CA ALA A 174 15.08 4.01 -33.47
C ALA A 174 13.80 4.80 -33.72
N THR A 175 12.76 4.09 -34.14
CA THR A 175 11.41 4.65 -34.22
C THR A 175 10.79 4.68 -32.83
N VAL A 176 10.28 5.84 -32.42
CA VAL A 176 9.56 6.01 -31.15
C VAL A 176 8.10 6.38 -31.46
N VAL A 177 7.19 5.52 -31.01
CA VAL A 177 5.76 5.67 -31.22
C VAL A 177 5.14 6.41 -30.05
N VAL A 178 4.41 7.50 -30.28
CA VAL A 178 3.73 8.25 -29.22
C VAL A 178 2.22 8.10 -29.37
N ALA A 179 1.59 7.34 -28.47
CA ALA A 179 0.16 7.15 -28.44
C ALA A 179 -0.53 8.31 -27.72
N CYS A 180 -1.36 9.05 -28.45
CA CYS A 180 -2.06 10.24 -28.02
C CYS A 180 -3.59 10.01 -27.99
N GLY A 181 -4.30 10.99 -27.42
CA GLY A 181 -5.76 11.11 -27.50
C GLY A 181 -6.24 11.44 -28.92
N ALA A 182 -7.33 12.21 -29.03
CA ALA A 182 -7.86 12.62 -30.33
C ALA A 182 -6.86 13.52 -31.07
N VAL A 183 -6.97 13.62 -32.41
CA VAL A 183 -6.13 14.55 -33.20
C VAL A 183 -6.32 16.00 -32.76
N SER A 184 -7.50 16.34 -32.24
CA SER A 184 -7.83 17.67 -31.72
C SER A 184 -7.34 17.93 -30.29
N GLU A 185 -6.87 16.91 -29.56
CA GLU A 185 -6.39 17.05 -28.19
C GLU A 185 -4.88 17.32 -28.16
N SER A 186 -4.42 18.09 -27.18
CA SER A 186 -2.99 18.29 -26.95
C SER A 186 -2.35 16.98 -26.50
N CYS A 187 -1.18 16.66 -27.05
CA CYS A 187 -0.38 15.51 -26.69
C CYS A 187 1.00 15.96 -26.18
N PRO A 188 1.12 16.35 -24.89
CA PRO A 188 2.36 16.88 -24.33
C PRO A 188 3.56 15.94 -24.51
N SER A 189 3.33 14.62 -24.47
CA SER A 189 4.38 13.63 -24.72
C SER A 189 4.98 13.69 -26.12
N LEU A 190 4.17 14.04 -27.13
CA LEU A 190 4.63 14.16 -28.51
C LEU A 190 5.54 15.38 -28.67
N ASP A 191 5.13 16.50 -28.08
CA ASP A 191 5.90 17.75 -28.09
C ASP A 191 7.23 17.57 -27.35
N ALA A 192 7.17 16.98 -26.15
CA ALA A 192 8.34 16.64 -25.33
C ALA A 192 9.34 15.72 -26.06
N ALA A 193 8.85 14.65 -26.68
CA ALA A 193 9.70 13.70 -27.40
C ALA A 193 10.36 14.38 -28.62
N SER A 194 9.57 15.12 -29.41
CA SER A 194 10.04 15.77 -30.64
C SER A 194 11.11 16.83 -30.38
N GLU A 195 11.10 17.51 -29.23
CA GLU A 195 12.10 18.53 -28.91
C GLU A 195 13.43 17.96 -28.40
N GLN A 196 13.41 16.82 -27.71
CA GLN A 196 14.62 16.23 -27.13
C GLN A 196 15.31 15.20 -28.03
N SER A 197 14.59 14.63 -29.00
CA SER A 197 15.12 13.54 -29.83
C SER A 197 15.59 14.00 -31.21
N ASN A 198 16.81 14.54 -31.31
CA ASN A 198 17.43 14.72 -32.62
C ASN A 198 17.76 13.38 -33.31
N ASP A 199 17.81 12.29 -32.52
CA ASP A 199 18.26 10.98 -32.99
C ASP A 199 17.14 9.95 -33.16
N PHE A 200 15.87 10.29 -32.92
CA PHE A 200 14.75 9.34 -33.05
C PHE A 200 13.75 9.77 -34.12
N ASN A 201 13.14 8.77 -34.76
CA ASN A 201 12.02 8.98 -35.66
C ASN A 201 10.72 8.92 -34.83
N ILE A 202 10.14 10.09 -34.53
CA ILE A 202 8.92 10.19 -33.70
C ILE A 202 7.67 10.01 -34.56
N ILE A 203 6.78 9.12 -34.15
CA ILE A 203 5.56 8.77 -34.91
C ILE A 203 4.34 8.88 -34.00
N PRO A 204 3.47 9.88 -34.22
CA PRO A 204 2.26 10.03 -33.44
C PRO A 204 1.22 8.99 -33.86
N LEU A 205 0.58 8.35 -32.87
CA LEU A 205 -0.61 7.53 -33.05
C LEU A 205 -1.75 8.16 -32.28
N HIS A 206 -2.64 8.82 -33.00
CA HIS A 206 -3.86 9.36 -32.42
C HIS A 206 -4.92 8.27 -32.28
N THR A 207 -5.74 8.39 -31.25
CA THR A 207 -6.87 7.49 -31.06
C THR A 207 -7.90 7.75 -32.17
N CYS A 208 -8.37 6.68 -32.82
CA CYS A 208 -9.32 6.79 -33.92
C CYS A 208 -10.61 7.51 -33.47
N GLU A 209 -11.09 8.46 -34.29
CA GLU A 209 -12.29 9.26 -33.97
C GLU A 209 -13.51 8.40 -33.66
N SER A 210 -13.60 7.24 -34.30
CA SER A 210 -14.67 6.26 -34.12
C SER A 210 -14.82 5.74 -32.68
N LEU A 211 -13.77 5.83 -31.85
CA LEU A 211 -13.78 5.37 -30.46
C LEU A 211 -14.32 6.41 -29.46
N TYR A 212 -14.46 7.68 -29.85
CA TYR A 212 -14.95 8.75 -28.96
C TYR A 212 -16.47 8.85 -28.90
N PHE A 213 -17.19 8.39 -29.92
CA PHE A 213 -18.62 8.63 -30.08
C PHE A 213 -19.55 7.62 -29.39
N GLU A 214 -19.04 6.58 -28.72
CA GLU A 214 -19.89 5.50 -28.19
C GLU A 214 -19.67 5.22 -26.69
N SER A 215 -20.26 6.07 -25.82
CA SER A 215 -20.41 5.75 -24.39
C SER A 215 -21.68 4.93 -24.07
N GLU A 216 -22.58 4.67 -25.03
CA GLU A 216 -23.91 4.10 -24.71
C GLU A 216 -24.27 2.75 -25.39
N HIS A 217 -23.47 2.22 -26.31
CA HIS A 217 -23.83 0.98 -27.04
C HIS A 217 -22.72 -0.09 -27.04
N ALA A 218 -22.71 -0.93 -25.98
CA ALA A 218 -21.72 -1.98 -25.76
C ALA A 218 -21.55 -3.00 -26.92
N ASN A 219 -22.54 -3.17 -27.80
CA ASN A 219 -22.49 -4.19 -28.87
C ASN A 219 -21.80 -3.73 -30.17
N ARG A 220 -21.49 -2.43 -30.34
CA ARG A 220 -20.76 -1.93 -31.53
C ARG A 220 -19.25 -1.82 -31.33
N GLY A 221 -18.78 -1.92 -30.08
CA GLY A 221 -17.38 -1.70 -29.73
C GLY A 221 -16.37 -2.62 -30.42
N GLU A 222 -16.71 -3.89 -30.66
CA GLU A 222 -15.74 -4.86 -31.23
C GLU A 222 -15.30 -4.51 -32.66
N ASN A 223 -16.26 -4.13 -33.52
CA ASN A 223 -15.95 -3.75 -34.90
C ASN A 223 -15.16 -2.43 -34.98
N LEU A 224 -15.44 -1.49 -34.07
CA LEU A 224 -14.74 -0.20 -34.02
C LEU A 224 -13.29 -0.38 -33.54
N ILE A 225 -13.07 -1.21 -32.51
CA ILE A 225 -11.73 -1.55 -32.02
C ILE A 225 -10.94 -2.25 -33.12
N ALA A 226 -11.52 -3.23 -33.82
CA ALA A 226 -10.85 -3.94 -34.91
C ALA A 226 -10.50 -3.01 -36.10
N SER A 227 -11.40 -2.09 -36.45
CA SER A 227 -11.13 -1.09 -37.48
C SER A 227 -9.99 -0.15 -37.08
N CYS A 228 -9.99 0.32 -35.83
CA CYS A 228 -8.92 1.19 -35.33
C CYS A 228 -7.59 0.45 -35.23
N GLU A 229 -7.59 -0.81 -34.78
CA GLU A 229 -6.40 -1.66 -34.76
C GLU A 229 -5.79 -1.82 -36.16
N ALA A 230 -6.62 -2.03 -37.19
CA ALA A 230 -6.15 -2.15 -38.57
C ALA A 230 -5.54 -0.84 -39.11
N GLU A 231 -6.14 0.31 -38.78
CA GLU A 231 -5.63 1.63 -39.16
C GLU A 231 -4.29 1.93 -38.51
N LEU A 232 -4.18 1.76 -37.19
CA LEU A 232 -2.93 1.96 -36.45
C LEU A 232 -1.83 1.00 -36.92
N LEU A 233 -2.18 -0.26 -37.22
CA LEU A 233 -1.24 -1.21 -37.79
C LEU A 233 -0.69 -0.74 -39.14
N ALA A 234 -1.53 -0.16 -40.01
CA ALA A 234 -1.10 0.35 -41.30
C ALA A 234 -0.14 1.54 -41.15
N ILE A 235 -0.43 2.47 -40.22
CA ILE A 235 0.45 3.61 -39.90
C ILE A 235 1.81 3.10 -39.41
N ILE A 236 1.82 2.17 -38.46
CA ILE A 236 3.05 1.57 -37.92
C ILE A 236 3.83 0.80 -39.00
N GLN A 237 3.14 0.10 -39.90
CA GLN A 237 3.80 -0.62 -41.00
C GLN A 237 4.49 0.35 -41.97
N GLN A 238 3.81 1.42 -42.36
CA GLN A 238 4.37 2.42 -43.25
C GLN A 238 5.57 3.11 -42.62
N ALA A 239 5.42 3.51 -41.35
CA ALA A 239 6.47 4.06 -40.51
C ALA A 239 7.72 3.17 -40.46
N THR A 240 7.54 1.91 -40.11
CA THR A 240 8.65 0.97 -39.90
C THR A 240 9.35 0.55 -41.19
N GLN A 241 8.67 0.64 -42.33
CA GLN A 241 9.29 0.48 -43.65
C GLN A 241 10.29 1.61 -43.98
N VAL A 242 10.03 2.82 -43.48
CA VAL A 242 10.87 4.00 -43.76
C VAL A 242 11.96 4.16 -42.70
N HIS A 243 11.60 4.00 -41.43
CA HIS A 243 12.43 4.39 -40.29
C HIS A 243 13.00 3.22 -39.48
N GLY A 244 12.72 1.97 -39.88
CA GLY A 244 13.19 0.78 -39.19
C GLY A 244 12.27 0.33 -38.05
N SER A 245 12.79 -0.46 -37.14
CA SER A 245 12.02 -1.05 -36.03
C SER A 245 11.71 -0.04 -34.91
N ILE A 246 10.66 -0.34 -34.15
CA ILE A 246 10.21 0.42 -32.98
C ILE A 246 11.08 0.05 -31.78
N GLY A 247 11.87 1.01 -31.31
CA GLY A 247 12.67 0.88 -30.08
C GLY A 247 12.05 1.59 -28.87
N GLY A 248 11.05 2.45 -29.09
CA GLY A 248 10.38 3.18 -28.03
C GLY A 248 8.87 3.32 -28.25
N MET A 249 8.12 3.35 -27.16
CA MET A 249 6.70 3.68 -27.15
C MET A 249 6.39 4.56 -25.95
N ILE A 250 5.61 5.62 -26.15
CA ILE A 250 5.14 6.51 -25.08
C ILE A 250 3.61 6.53 -25.12
N VAL A 251 2.97 6.23 -23.99
CA VAL A 251 1.52 6.30 -23.83
C VAL A 251 1.18 7.57 -23.06
N ASP A 252 0.78 8.60 -23.80
CA ASP A 252 0.49 9.93 -23.27
C ASP A 252 -0.70 9.90 -22.31
N GLN A 253 -0.81 10.95 -21.48
CA GLN A 253 -1.91 11.14 -20.56
C GLN A 253 -3.27 11.36 -21.21
N SER A 254 -3.31 11.89 -22.43
CA SER A 254 -4.51 12.05 -23.25
C SER A 254 -5.02 10.74 -23.84
N ALA A 255 -4.15 9.72 -24.00
CA ALA A 255 -4.55 8.47 -24.61
C ALA A 255 -5.59 7.73 -23.74
N PRO A 256 -6.77 7.36 -24.27
CA PRO A 256 -7.76 6.64 -23.51
C PRO A 256 -7.36 5.17 -23.29
N LYS A 257 -7.98 4.52 -22.29
CA LYS A 257 -7.71 3.11 -21.97
C LYS A 257 -7.84 2.16 -23.16
N VAL A 258 -8.81 2.42 -24.05
CA VAL A 258 -9.03 1.60 -25.26
C VAL A 258 -7.84 1.65 -26.21
N MET A 259 -7.15 2.79 -26.32
CA MET A 259 -5.93 2.92 -27.11
C MET A 259 -4.81 2.03 -26.55
N GLY A 260 -4.64 2.02 -25.22
CA GLY A 260 -3.72 1.10 -24.56
C GLY A 260 -4.04 -0.38 -24.80
N GLN A 261 -5.33 -0.74 -24.83
CA GLN A 261 -5.76 -2.10 -25.15
C GLN A 261 -5.42 -2.50 -26.59
N ILE A 262 -5.63 -1.61 -27.55
CA ILE A 262 -5.29 -1.84 -28.97
C ILE A 262 -3.77 -2.02 -29.13
N LEU A 263 -2.96 -1.16 -28.50
CA LEU A 263 -1.50 -1.29 -28.52
C LEU A 263 -1.06 -2.64 -27.95
N LEU A 264 -1.62 -3.07 -26.81
CA LEU A 264 -1.32 -4.38 -26.25
C LEU A 264 -1.71 -5.53 -27.19
N GLN A 265 -2.87 -5.45 -27.87
CA GLN A 265 -3.30 -6.45 -28.84
C GLN A 265 -2.34 -6.55 -30.03
N LEU A 266 -1.94 -5.42 -30.61
CA LEU A 266 -0.94 -5.36 -31.68
C LEU A 266 0.37 -6.03 -31.25
N MET A 267 0.83 -5.69 -30.05
CA MET A 267 2.07 -6.23 -29.48
C MET A 267 1.96 -7.73 -29.17
N ARG A 268 0.77 -8.27 -28.91
CA ARG A 268 0.56 -9.72 -28.74
C ARG A 268 0.58 -10.52 -30.04
N ARG A 269 0.51 -9.88 -31.22
CA ARG A 269 0.63 -10.56 -32.52
C ARG A 269 2.09 -10.91 -32.83
N ALA A 270 2.43 -12.20 -32.94
CA ALA A 270 3.80 -12.64 -33.20
C ALA A 270 4.41 -12.08 -34.49
N GLY A 271 3.59 -11.91 -35.54
CA GLY A 271 4.01 -11.31 -36.80
C GLY A 271 4.36 -9.81 -36.68
N PHE A 272 3.61 -9.07 -35.85
CA PHE A 272 3.92 -7.67 -35.55
C PHE A 272 5.26 -7.58 -34.83
N ARG A 273 5.43 -8.38 -33.77
CA ARG A 273 6.66 -8.35 -32.96
C ARG A 273 7.92 -8.63 -33.75
N ARG A 274 7.93 -9.71 -34.53
CA ARG A 274 9.11 -10.12 -35.31
C ARG A 274 9.53 -9.12 -36.38
N LYS A 275 8.60 -8.30 -36.89
CA LYS A 275 8.84 -7.40 -38.02
C LYS A 275 9.01 -5.94 -37.62
N MET A 276 8.35 -5.52 -36.55
CA MET A 276 8.19 -4.09 -36.24
C MET A 276 8.82 -3.68 -34.92
N ILE A 277 9.07 -4.59 -33.98
CA ILE A 277 9.70 -4.25 -32.70
C ILE A 277 11.19 -4.54 -32.82
N SER A 278 12.04 -3.65 -32.30
CA SER A 278 13.48 -3.91 -32.25
C SER A 278 13.82 -4.95 -31.16
N ASP A 279 15.07 -5.39 -31.13
CA ASP A 279 15.54 -6.29 -30.07
C ASP A 279 15.55 -5.62 -28.69
N ARG A 280 15.37 -4.28 -28.64
CA ARG A 280 15.33 -3.47 -27.43
C ARG A 280 14.19 -2.46 -27.46
N LEU A 281 13.14 -2.75 -26.69
CA LEU A 281 11.97 -1.88 -26.62
C LEU A 281 11.85 -1.25 -25.24
N VAL A 282 11.61 0.05 -25.18
CA VAL A 282 11.16 0.74 -23.97
C VAL A 282 9.74 1.24 -24.16
N VAL A 283 8.87 1.00 -23.17
CA VAL A 283 7.51 1.55 -23.13
C VAL A 283 7.36 2.42 -21.90
N LEU A 284 7.01 3.69 -22.10
CA LEU A 284 6.75 4.68 -21.06
C LEU A 284 5.24 4.94 -20.98
N GLY A 285 4.65 4.90 -19.79
CA GLY A 285 3.29 5.39 -19.58
C GLY A 285 3.31 6.68 -18.76
N VAL A 286 2.53 7.68 -19.14
CA VAL A 286 2.52 8.98 -18.47
C VAL A 286 1.27 9.14 -17.61
N ILE A 287 1.44 9.44 -16.32
CA ILE A 287 0.34 9.58 -15.35
C ILE A 287 0.51 10.91 -14.61
N GLN A 288 -0.43 11.83 -14.81
CA GLN A 288 -0.49 13.08 -14.06
C GLN A 288 -1.65 13.04 -13.04
N ASP A 289 -1.39 13.50 -11.82
CA ASP A 289 -2.38 13.70 -10.76
C ASP A 289 -3.19 12.43 -10.37
N GLY A 290 -2.60 11.24 -10.56
CA GLY A 290 -3.22 9.96 -10.19
C GLY A 290 -4.42 9.55 -11.06
N THR A 291 -4.68 10.25 -12.17
CA THR A 291 -5.94 10.15 -12.93
C THR A 291 -6.12 8.87 -13.75
N ALA A 292 -5.17 7.93 -13.76
CA ALA A 292 -5.26 6.74 -14.61
C ALA A 292 -4.41 5.54 -14.13
N SER A 293 -4.91 4.81 -13.13
CA SER A 293 -4.26 3.58 -12.65
C SER A 293 -4.07 2.50 -13.73
N TRP A 294 -4.84 2.55 -14.82
CA TRP A 294 -4.78 1.54 -15.88
C TRP A 294 -3.45 1.55 -16.67
N ARG A 295 -2.69 2.66 -16.69
CA ARG A 295 -1.37 2.70 -17.36
C ARG A 295 -0.32 1.88 -16.59
N TRP A 296 -0.40 1.83 -15.26
CA TRP A 296 0.40 0.91 -14.45
C TRP A 296 0.11 -0.55 -14.85
N GLU A 297 -1.17 -0.90 -14.97
CA GLU A 297 -1.59 -2.23 -15.39
C GLU A 297 -1.20 -2.53 -16.84
N LEU A 298 -1.28 -1.57 -17.76
CA LEU A 298 -0.83 -1.75 -19.15
C LEU A 298 0.65 -2.14 -19.21
N ILE A 299 1.50 -1.43 -18.46
CA ILE A 299 2.93 -1.69 -18.38
C ILE A 299 3.22 -3.06 -17.75
N GLU A 300 2.44 -3.46 -16.75
CA GLU A 300 2.50 -4.82 -16.20
C GLU A 300 2.10 -5.88 -17.24
N ARG A 301 1.05 -5.63 -18.01
CA ARG A 301 0.60 -6.54 -19.09
C ARG A 301 1.65 -6.68 -20.19
N PHE A 302 2.38 -5.62 -20.55
CA PHE A 302 3.51 -5.75 -21.47
C PHE A 302 4.57 -6.70 -20.93
N ARG A 303 4.88 -6.59 -19.64
CA ARG A 303 5.86 -7.47 -18.95
C ARG A 303 5.42 -8.92 -18.95
N THR A 304 4.16 -9.20 -18.62
CA THR A 304 3.66 -10.58 -18.46
C THR A 304 3.29 -11.25 -19.78
N ASP A 305 2.72 -10.50 -20.74
CA ASP A 305 2.13 -11.08 -21.96
C ASP A 305 3.15 -11.29 -23.07
N LEU A 306 4.19 -10.46 -23.14
CA LEU A 306 5.16 -10.53 -24.24
C LEU A 306 6.19 -11.66 -24.08
N LYS A 307 6.24 -12.33 -22.91
CA LYS A 307 7.10 -13.51 -22.60
C LYS A 307 8.55 -13.35 -23.07
N TYR A 308 9.12 -12.17 -22.86
CA TYR A 308 10.47 -11.85 -23.28
C TYR A 308 11.47 -11.84 -22.12
N HIS A 309 12.76 -11.99 -22.44
CA HIS A 309 13.84 -11.91 -21.46
C HIS A 309 15.04 -11.13 -22.02
N PRO A 310 15.61 -10.18 -21.26
CA PRO A 310 15.08 -9.61 -20.02
C PRO A 310 13.85 -8.71 -20.26
N ALA A 311 12.95 -8.61 -19.27
CA ALA A 311 11.70 -7.85 -19.32
C ALA A 311 11.52 -7.05 -18.02
N HIS A 312 12.25 -5.96 -17.88
CA HIS A 312 12.27 -5.15 -16.67
C HIS A 312 11.06 -4.21 -16.59
N LYS A 313 10.68 -3.88 -15.35
CA LYS A 313 9.71 -2.83 -15.05
C LYS A 313 10.25 -1.93 -13.96
N ALA A 314 10.03 -0.63 -14.09
CA ALA A 314 10.27 0.36 -13.05
C ALA A 314 9.06 1.28 -12.91
N SER A 315 8.89 1.79 -11.69
CA SER A 315 7.84 2.73 -11.34
C SER A 315 8.50 3.97 -10.78
N LEU A 316 8.50 5.06 -11.55
CA LEU A 316 9.05 6.33 -11.11
C LEU A 316 7.94 7.31 -10.74
N VAL A 317 8.23 8.17 -9.77
CA VAL A 317 7.49 9.41 -9.51
C VAL A 317 8.48 10.56 -9.63
N ILE A 318 8.08 11.58 -10.37
CA ILE A 318 8.84 12.81 -10.53
C ILE A 318 8.02 13.92 -9.87
N GLU A 319 8.62 14.60 -8.90
CA GLU A 319 7.92 15.59 -8.08
C GLU A 319 8.68 16.91 -7.99
N ARG A 320 7.90 17.98 -7.84
CA ARG A 320 8.40 19.34 -7.66
C ARG A 320 8.26 19.75 -6.18
N GLY A 321 8.85 18.98 -5.27
CA GLY A 321 8.75 19.22 -3.82
C GLY A 321 7.46 18.70 -3.17
N SER A 322 7.34 18.85 -1.86
CA SER A 322 6.45 18.03 -1.01
C SER A 322 4.93 18.21 -1.23
N ASN A 323 4.48 19.30 -1.85
CA ASN A 323 3.06 19.64 -2.00
C ASN A 323 2.63 19.85 -3.46
N GLU A 324 3.48 19.53 -4.44
CA GLU A 324 3.23 19.82 -5.85
C GLU A 324 2.70 18.62 -6.64
N THR A 325 2.30 18.88 -7.90
CA THR A 325 1.83 17.86 -8.84
C THR A 325 2.90 16.79 -9.03
N LYS A 326 2.45 15.52 -9.06
CA LYS A 326 3.31 14.35 -9.23
C LYS A 326 3.11 13.77 -10.62
N LEU A 327 4.22 13.52 -11.32
CA LEU A 327 4.24 12.80 -12.57
C LEU A 327 4.66 11.35 -12.31
N GLY A 328 3.71 10.43 -12.40
CA GLY A 328 3.98 9.00 -12.40
C GLY A 328 4.44 8.54 -13.78
N LEU A 329 5.52 7.77 -13.81
CA LEU A 329 6.12 7.25 -15.03
C LEU A 329 6.39 5.74 -14.87
N PRO A 330 5.39 4.87 -15.12
CA PRO A 330 5.61 3.45 -15.34
C PRO A 330 6.48 3.20 -16.57
N ILE A 331 7.47 2.33 -16.43
CA ILE A 331 8.45 1.99 -17.44
C ILE A 331 8.48 0.48 -17.62
N PHE A 332 8.38 0.01 -18.85
CA PHE A 332 8.73 -1.35 -19.26
C PHE A 332 9.95 -1.30 -20.18
N SER A 333 10.89 -2.20 -19.97
CA SER A 333 12.06 -2.36 -20.85
C SER A 333 12.29 -3.82 -21.21
N TYR A 334 12.44 -4.08 -22.50
CA TYR A 334 12.72 -5.37 -23.10
C TYR A 334 14.12 -5.37 -23.72
N GLY A 335 14.88 -6.44 -23.53
CA GLY A 335 16.15 -6.68 -24.23
C GLY A 335 17.34 -5.87 -23.68
N ASP A 336 17.10 -5.00 -22.69
CA ASP A 336 18.14 -4.21 -22.04
C ASP A 336 18.65 -4.88 -20.77
N SER A 337 19.83 -5.50 -20.87
CA SER A 337 20.51 -6.11 -19.72
C SER A 337 21.09 -5.10 -18.72
N ASN A 338 21.24 -3.84 -19.12
CA ASN A 338 21.78 -2.76 -18.31
C ASN A 338 20.70 -1.75 -17.89
N PHE A 339 19.42 -2.16 -17.94
CA PHE A 339 18.28 -1.30 -17.70
C PHE A 339 18.40 -0.43 -16.46
N PHE A 340 18.80 -0.99 -15.31
CA PHE A 340 18.91 -0.21 -14.07
C PHE A 340 20.04 0.84 -14.10
N SER A 341 21.12 0.57 -14.84
CA SER A 341 22.18 1.55 -15.05
C SER A 341 21.69 2.70 -15.93
N HIS A 342 20.98 2.40 -17.01
CA HIS A 342 20.37 3.41 -17.86
C HIS A 342 19.27 4.19 -17.13
N LEU A 343 18.48 3.52 -16.28
CA LEU A 343 17.47 4.15 -15.42
C LEU A 343 18.08 5.17 -14.48
N THR A 344 19.14 4.80 -13.77
CA THR A 344 19.87 5.71 -12.87
C THR A 344 20.43 6.90 -13.64
N THR A 345 21.01 6.66 -14.83
CA THR A 345 21.53 7.73 -15.69
C THR A 345 20.42 8.68 -16.15
N ALA A 346 19.25 8.14 -16.54
CA ALA A 346 18.11 8.94 -16.95
C ALA A 346 17.57 9.79 -15.79
N MET A 347 17.46 9.22 -14.59
CA MET A 347 17.09 9.94 -13.37
C MET A 347 18.07 11.07 -13.07
N ASP A 348 19.38 10.81 -13.03
CA ASP A 348 20.41 11.84 -12.80
C ASP A 348 20.32 13.00 -13.80
N VAL A 349 20.04 12.68 -15.08
CA VAL A 349 19.86 13.70 -16.11
C VAL A 349 18.59 14.51 -15.87
N ILE A 350 17.47 13.87 -15.55
CA ILE A 350 16.20 14.53 -15.23
C ILE A 350 16.40 15.50 -14.05
N GLU A 351 16.97 15.03 -12.94
CA GLU A 351 17.15 15.84 -11.74
C GLU A 351 18.05 17.04 -12.00
N ARG A 352 19.18 16.81 -12.67
CA ARG A 352 20.16 17.86 -12.98
C ARG A 352 19.61 18.91 -13.95
N GLN A 353 18.85 18.51 -14.97
CA GLN A 353 18.38 19.42 -16.02
C GLN A 353 17.07 20.13 -15.66
N THR A 354 16.19 19.48 -14.91
CA THR A 354 14.85 20.01 -14.59
C THR A 354 14.75 20.55 -13.17
N GLY A 355 15.64 20.13 -12.26
CA GLY A 355 15.55 20.40 -10.83
C GLY A 355 14.37 19.71 -10.14
N LEU A 356 13.75 18.73 -10.79
CA LEU A 356 12.71 17.88 -10.19
C LEU A 356 13.36 16.70 -9.47
N ALA A 357 12.81 16.28 -8.33
CA ALA A 357 13.28 15.08 -7.65
C ALA A 357 12.66 13.83 -8.29
N THR A 358 13.44 12.74 -8.36
CA THR A 358 12.97 11.46 -8.86
C THR A 358 12.97 10.42 -7.76
N GLU A 359 11.85 9.71 -7.60
CA GLU A 359 11.69 8.63 -6.62
C GLU A 359 11.32 7.33 -7.34
N VAL A 360 12.03 6.26 -7.01
CA VAL A 360 11.72 4.90 -7.48
C VAL A 360 10.74 4.26 -6.50
N LEU A 361 9.47 4.14 -6.88
CA LEU A 361 8.46 3.45 -6.08
C LEU A 361 8.65 1.94 -6.05
N GLY A 362 9.20 1.39 -7.13
CA GLY A 362 9.39 -0.05 -7.26
C GLY A 362 10.08 -0.44 -8.54
N VAL A 363 10.85 -1.52 -8.46
CA VAL A 363 11.48 -2.18 -9.60
C VAL A 363 11.12 -3.65 -9.58
N GLU A 364 10.83 -4.19 -10.76
CA GLU A 364 10.58 -5.60 -10.95
C GLU A 364 11.50 -6.11 -12.05
N ASN A 365 12.15 -7.23 -11.75
CA ASN A 365 12.85 -7.97 -12.79
C ASN A 365 11.84 -8.71 -13.66
N GLY A 366 12.23 -8.92 -14.93
CA GLY A 366 11.51 -9.85 -15.77
C GLY A 366 11.50 -11.24 -15.17
N LEU A 367 10.52 -12.05 -15.59
CA LEU A 367 10.56 -13.48 -15.32
C LEU A 367 11.92 -13.98 -15.79
N LYS A 368 12.77 -14.39 -14.84
CA LYS A 368 14.04 -15.02 -15.20
C LYS A 368 13.69 -16.30 -15.92
N GLY A 369 14.21 -16.46 -17.14
CA GLY A 369 14.12 -17.74 -17.82
C GLY A 369 14.64 -18.84 -16.90
N TYR A 370 14.07 -20.04 -16.99
CA TYR A 370 14.59 -21.19 -16.26
C TYR A 370 16.07 -21.37 -16.62
N VAL A 371 16.96 -21.22 -15.64
CA VAL A 371 18.39 -21.49 -15.80
C VAL A 371 18.61 -22.89 -15.23
N ALA A 372 18.83 -23.87 -16.11
CA ALA A 372 18.92 -25.29 -15.76
C ALA A 372 19.99 -25.61 -14.70
N ASP A 373 21.00 -24.74 -14.59
CA ASP A 373 22.10 -24.85 -13.63
C ASP A 373 22.21 -23.61 -12.73
N HIS A 374 21.07 -23.03 -12.34
CA HIS A 374 21.08 -21.91 -11.40
C HIS A 374 21.62 -22.37 -10.05
N ASN A 375 22.88 -22.06 -9.78
CA ASN A 375 23.48 -22.12 -8.45
C ASN A 375 23.52 -20.70 -7.89
N PRO A 376 22.39 -20.13 -7.43
CA PRO A 376 22.40 -18.80 -6.85
C PRO A 376 23.42 -18.81 -5.73
N HIS A 377 24.29 -17.80 -5.70
CA HIS A 377 25.10 -17.55 -4.53
C HIS A 377 24.13 -17.43 -3.36
N ARG A 378 24.13 -18.40 -2.45
CA ARG A 378 23.30 -18.36 -1.26
C ARG A 378 23.89 -17.26 -0.40
N PRO A 379 23.20 -16.12 -0.23
CA PRO A 379 23.74 -15.07 0.60
C PRO A 379 24.00 -15.67 1.98
N SER A 380 25.24 -15.57 2.42
CA SER A 380 25.62 -15.95 3.77
C SER A 380 25.17 -14.85 4.74
N ASN A 381 25.18 -15.11 6.05
CA ASN A 381 24.90 -14.04 7.01
C ASN A 381 25.85 -12.84 6.84
N GLY A 382 27.07 -13.03 6.33
CA GLY A 382 28.02 -11.94 6.02
C GLY A 382 27.78 -11.22 4.69
N SER A 383 26.83 -11.66 3.87
CA SER A 383 26.51 -11.01 2.58
C SER A 383 25.70 -9.72 2.74
N TYR A 384 25.18 -9.45 3.94
CA TYR A 384 24.44 -8.23 4.27
C TYR A 384 25.15 -7.49 5.40
N ASN A 385 25.22 -6.16 5.31
CA ASN A 385 25.67 -5.33 6.42
C ASN A 385 24.54 -5.20 7.45
N HIS A 386 24.65 -5.90 8.57
CA HIS A 386 23.65 -5.88 9.64
C HIS A 386 23.79 -4.72 10.61
N SER A 387 24.77 -3.83 10.43
CA SER A 387 25.06 -2.74 11.38
C SER A 387 23.84 -1.85 11.64
N ASN A 388 23.12 -1.45 10.58
CA ASN A 388 21.93 -0.61 10.72
C ASN A 388 20.77 -1.37 11.41
N SER A 389 20.55 -2.62 11.03
CA SER A 389 19.54 -3.48 11.66
C SER A 389 19.87 -3.74 13.12
N LEU A 390 21.15 -3.89 13.47
CA LEU A 390 21.64 -4.07 14.84
C LEU A 390 21.49 -2.80 15.66
N LEU A 391 21.86 -1.64 15.11
CA LEU A 391 21.63 -0.33 15.74
C LEU A 391 20.15 -0.11 15.99
N GLN A 392 19.31 -0.39 14.99
CA GLN A 392 17.87 -0.34 15.14
C GLN A 392 17.43 -1.28 16.26
N TRP A 393 17.82 -2.55 16.23
CA TRP A 393 17.52 -3.55 17.27
C TRP A 393 17.96 -3.05 18.66
N LEU A 394 19.18 -2.59 18.85
CA LEU A 394 19.69 -2.11 20.14
C LEU A 394 18.95 -0.85 20.62
N SER A 395 18.57 0.04 19.71
CA SER A 395 17.82 1.26 20.03
C SER A 395 16.38 0.99 20.51
N GLN A 396 15.84 -0.20 20.21
CA GLN A 396 14.48 -0.57 20.58
C GLN A 396 14.30 -0.56 22.10
N LYS A 397 13.30 0.19 22.58
CA LYS A 397 12.92 0.21 24.00
C LYS A 397 11.45 -0.16 24.12
N PRO A 398 11.10 -1.25 24.84
CA PRO A 398 9.71 -1.52 25.15
C PRO A 398 9.21 -0.39 26.04
N PHE A 399 8.14 0.27 25.61
CA PHE A 399 7.60 1.44 26.27
C PHE A 399 6.43 1.06 27.17
N GLY A 400 5.55 0.19 26.69
CA GLY A 400 4.41 -0.29 27.47
C GLY A 400 3.63 -1.37 26.75
N ARG A 401 2.44 -1.64 27.25
CA ARG A 401 1.49 -2.60 26.71
C ARG A 401 0.16 -1.92 26.48
N GLN A 402 -0.47 -2.23 25.36
CA GLN A 402 -1.85 -1.89 25.10
C GLN A 402 -2.69 -3.16 25.16
N THR A 403 -3.70 -3.20 26.01
CA THR A 403 -4.67 -4.28 26.10
C THR A 403 -6.00 -3.77 25.55
N ILE A 404 -6.53 -4.46 24.55
CA ILE A 404 -7.85 -4.20 23.99
C ILE A 404 -8.76 -5.32 24.47
N VAL A 405 -9.80 -4.98 25.23
CA VAL A 405 -10.78 -5.94 25.73
C VAL A 405 -12.16 -5.51 25.25
N GLN A 406 -12.88 -6.45 24.64
CA GLN A 406 -14.28 -6.26 24.30
C GLN A 406 -15.13 -7.09 25.25
N PHE A 407 -16.21 -6.48 25.73
CA PHE A 407 -17.18 -7.09 26.61
C PHE A 407 -18.55 -7.12 25.93
N ASP A 408 -19.22 -8.25 26.08
CA ASP A 408 -20.65 -8.34 25.90
C ASP A 408 -21.34 -7.94 27.22
N VAL A 409 -22.32 -7.04 27.11
CA VAL A 409 -23.05 -6.49 28.26
C VAL A 409 -24.38 -7.23 28.39
N ASP A 410 -24.54 -8.01 29.46
CA ASP A 410 -25.78 -8.69 29.83
C ASP A 410 -26.50 -7.92 30.94
N ILE A 411 -27.08 -6.77 30.59
CA ILE A 411 -27.92 -6.01 31.52
C ILE A 411 -29.18 -6.86 31.81
N PRO A 412 -29.41 -7.24 33.08
CA PRO A 412 -30.60 -7.99 33.45
C PRO A 412 -31.82 -7.10 33.30
N TYR A 413 -32.48 -7.20 32.14
CA TYR A 413 -33.78 -6.58 31.95
C TYR A 413 -34.81 -7.37 32.76
N THR A 414 -35.39 -6.74 33.77
CA THR A 414 -36.58 -7.28 34.43
C THR A 414 -37.77 -7.05 33.51
N PHE A 415 -38.28 -8.13 32.95
CA PHE A 415 -39.49 -8.10 32.14
C PHE A 415 -40.70 -8.57 32.95
N VAL A 416 -41.84 -7.90 32.78
CA VAL A 416 -43.07 -8.26 33.48
C VAL A 416 -43.95 -9.11 32.55
N VAL A 417 -44.59 -10.14 33.09
CA VAL A 417 -45.61 -10.89 32.34
C VAL A 417 -46.75 -9.96 31.94
N GLY A 418 -47.07 -9.92 30.65
CA GLY A 418 -48.03 -9.01 30.03
C GLY A 418 -47.38 -7.82 29.31
N GLU A 419 -46.08 -7.57 29.52
CA GLU A 419 -45.34 -6.47 28.91
C GLU A 419 -45.13 -6.69 27.41
N GLU A 420 -45.23 -5.60 26.63
CA GLU A 420 -44.91 -5.61 25.20
C GLU A 420 -43.41 -5.43 24.99
N VAL A 421 -42.84 -6.24 24.11
CA VAL A 421 -41.41 -6.30 23.84
C VAL A 421 -41.12 -6.46 22.35
N TRP A 422 -40.03 -5.85 21.90
CA TRP A 422 -39.41 -6.15 20.62
C TRP A 422 -38.61 -7.44 20.73
N VAL A 423 -38.86 -8.36 19.81
CA VAL A 423 -38.24 -9.68 19.75
C VAL A 423 -37.28 -9.79 18.57
N LYS A 424 -36.00 -10.10 18.82
CA LYS A 424 -34.99 -10.28 17.77
C LYS A 424 -35.09 -11.65 17.10
N ARG A 425 -35.54 -11.68 15.84
CA ARG A 425 -35.59 -12.89 14.99
C ARG A 425 -34.69 -12.73 13.77
N LYS A 426 -33.61 -13.51 13.74
CA LYS A 426 -32.51 -13.33 12.75
C LYS A 426 -32.04 -11.87 12.78
N SER A 427 -32.20 -11.13 11.69
CA SER A 427 -31.84 -9.72 11.52
C SER A 427 -33.01 -8.74 11.73
N THR A 428 -34.20 -9.20 12.11
CA THR A 428 -35.39 -8.34 12.24
C THR A 428 -35.93 -8.32 13.68
N TRP A 429 -36.45 -7.16 14.10
CA TRP A 429 -37.18 -7.01 15.36
C TRP A 429 -38.68 -7.08 15.09
N LYS A 430 -39.42 -7.83 15.91
CA LYS A 430 -40.88 -7.96 15.80
C LYS A 430 -41.53 -7.72 17.14
N LEU A 431 -42.65 -7.00 17.15
CA LEU A 431 -43.41 -6.76 18.37
C LEU A 431 -44.01 -8.07 18.89
N GLY A 432 -43.96 -8.26 20.21
CA GLY A 432 -44.56 -9.38 20.90
C GLY A 432 -44.92 -9.02 22.33
N ARG A 433 -45.53 -9.96 23.04
CA ARG A 433 -45.95 -9.81 24.43
C ARG A 433 -45.45 -10.98 25.26
N ILE A 434 -44.92 -10.67 26.44
CA ILE A 434 -44.45 -11.70 27.37
C ILE A 434 -45.67 -12.34 28.03
N GLU A 435 -45.78 -13.66 27.92
CA GLU A 435 -46.89 -14.42 28.47
C GLU A 435 -46.54 -15.16 29.75
N LYS A 436 -45.27 -15.57 29.88
CA LYS A 436 -44.79 -16.31 31.05
C LYS A 436 -43.28 -16.22 31.15
N GLU A 437 -42.78 -15.89 32.34
CA GLU A 437 -41.39 -16.13 32.72
C GLU A 437 -41.24 -17.57 33.23
N LYS A 438 -40.14 -18.22 32.87
CA LYS A 438 -39.83 -19.60 33.27
C LYS A 438 -38.70 -19.60 34.29
N ASP A 439 -38.66 -20.67 35.07
CA ASP A 439 -37.65 -20.87 36.14
C ASP A 439 -36.20 -20.89 35.63
N ASP A 440 -35.99 -21.04 34.32
CA ASP A 440 -34.67 -21.00 33.67
C ASP A 440 -34.27 -19.61 33.15
N GLY A 441 -34.99 -18.55 33.52
CA GLY A 441 -34.74 -17.16 33.09
C GLY A 441 -35.12 -16.88 31.63
N THR A 442 -35.82 -17.80 30.96
CA THR A 442 -36.36 -17.57 29.61
C THR A 442 -37.83 -17.15 29.65
N PHE A 443 -38.25 -16.44 28.62
CA PHE A 443 -39.61 -15.93 28.49
C PHE A 443 -40.35 -16.65 27.38
N SER A 444 -41.61 -16.99 27.63
CA SER A 444 -42.58 -17.35 26.60
C SER A 444 -43.18 -16.08 26.04
N VAL A 445 -42.92 -15.82 24.76
CA VAL A 445 -43.37 -14.60 24.07
C VAL A 445 -44.31 -14.95 22.92
N SER A 446 -45.45 -14.27 22.84
CA SER A 446 -46.35 -14.31 21.69
C SER A 446 -46.06 -13.15 20.74
N LEU A 447 -45.76 -13.44 19.48
CA LEU A 447 -45.48 -12.40 18.48
C LEU A 447 -46.79 -11.86 17.89
N HIS A 448 -46.91 -10.55 17.79
CA HIS A 448 -48.06 -9.92 17.15
C HIS A 448 -48.19 -10.38 15.68
N GLY A 449 -49.41 -10.71 15.26
CA GLY A 449 -49.72 -11.21 13.91
C GLY A 449 -49.30 -12.67 13.64
N SER A 450 -48.71 -13.38 14.60
CA SER A 450 -48.47 -14.82 14.48
C SER A 450 -49.59 -15.59 15.17
N THR A 451 -50.29 -16.47 14.44
CA THR A 451 -51.40 -17.25 14.97
C THR A 451 -50.88 -18.29 15.98
N GLY A 452 -50.97 -17.94 17.28
CA GLY A 452 -50.83 -18.86 18.41
C GLY A 452 -49.44 -19.46 18.66
N LYS A 453 -48.40 -19.09 17.90
CA LYS A 453 -47.05 -19.66 18.07
C LYS A 453 -46.27 -18.94 19.15
N ARG A 454 -46.28 -19.53 20.35
CA ARG A 454 -45.41 -19.14 21.48
C ARG A 454 -43.95 -19.47 21.18
N LYS A 455 -43.04 -18.57 21.56
CA LYS A 455 -41.59 -18.79 21.45
C LYS A 455 -40.93 -18.66 22.81
N LYS A 456 -40.12 -19.65 23.17
CA LYS A 456 -39.21 -19.60 24.31
C LYS A 456 -37.97 -18.82 23.90
N LEU A 457 -37.69 -17.70 24.55
CA LEU A 457 -36.60 -16.80 24.19
C LEU A 457 -35.86 -16.34 25.45
N PRO A 458 -34.51 -16.28 25.44
CA PRO A 458 -33.76 -15.69 26.53
C PRO A 458 -33.94 -14.15 26.55
N ALA A 459 -33.75 -13.53 27.72
CA ALA A 459 -33.85 -12.09 27.95
C ALA A 459 -33.13 -11.25 26.87
N ARG A 460 -31.89 -11.63 26.52
CA ARG A 460 -31.07 -10.97 25.49
C ARG A 460 -31.69 -10.86 24.08
N ARG A 461 -32.78 -11.59 23.80
CA ARG A 461 -33.52 -11.50 22.51
C ARG A 461 -34.74 -10.59 22.59
N LEU A 462 -34.98 -9.97 23.74
CA LEU A 462 -36.11 -9.10 24.04
C LEU A 462 -35.60 -7.68 24.29
N ARG A 463 -36.42 -6.68 23.93
CA ARG A 463 -36.22 -5.28 24.29
C ARG A 463 -37.56 -4.70 24.70
N LYS A 464 -37.61 -3.87 25.73
CA LYS A 464 -38.83 -3.16 26.12
C LYS A 464 -39.31 -2.25 24.99
N THR A 465 -40.61 -2.08 24.85
CA THR A 465 -41.19 -1.17 23.85
C THR A 465 -41.15 0.29 24.28
N THR A 466 -41.12 0.55 25.59
CA THR A 466 -41.02 1.89 26.18
C THR A 466 -39.58 2.16 26.64
N ASP A 467 -39.10 3.38 26.39
CA ASP A 467 -37.75 3.81 26.77
C ASP A 467 -37.60 4.05 28.29
N GLU A 468 -38.70 4.17 29.04
CA GLU A 468 -38.69 4.49 30.48
C GLU A 468 -37.97 3.44 31.34
N GLY A 469 -38.06 2.16 30.99
CA GLY A 469 -37.33 1.09 31.70
C GLY A 469 -35.84 1.01 31.29
N ARG A 470 -35.50 1.56 30.14
CA ARG A 470 -34.15 1.54 29.56
C ARG A 470 -33.28 2.60 30.21
N GLU A 471 -33.79 3.81 30.39
CA GLU A 471 -33.04 4.92 30.97
C GLU A 471 -32.58 4.63 32.41
N SER A 472 -33.42 3.96 33.21
CA SER A 472 -33.09 3.55 34.58
C SER A 472 -31.99 2.46 34.64
N SER A 473 -32.05 1.48 33.74
CA SER A 473 -31.05 0.41 33.70
C SER A 473 -29.71 0.91 33.14
N SER A 474 -29.75 1.75 32.10
CA SER A 474 -28.57 2.38 31.49
C SER A 474 -27.88 3.35 32.44
N SER A 475 -28.62 4.17 33.18
CA SER A 475 -28.05 5.08 34.19
C SER A 475 -27.41 4.30 35.33
N LEU A 476 -28.04 3.23 35.82
CA LEU A 476 -27.47 2.36 36.84
C LEU A 476 -26.19 1.66 36.36
N PHE A 477 -26.20 1.12 35.14
CA PHE A 477 -25.02 0.48 34.54
C PHE A 477 -23.86 1.47 34.38
N ARG A 478 -24.13 2.69 33.90
CA ARG A 478 -23.12 3.76 33.82
C ARG A 478 -22.57 4.14 35.19
N ALA A 479 -23.44 4.25 36.21
CA ALA A 479 -23.01 4.55 37.56
C ALA A 479 -22.11 3.45 38.13
N LYS A 480 -22.44 2.16 37.89
CA LYS A 480 -21.58 1.03 38.26
C LYS A 480 -20.24 1.07 37.54
N LEU A 481 -20.24 1.31 36.22
CA LEU A 481 -19.04 1.37 35.41
C LEU A 481 -18.12 2.53 35.85
N LEU A 482 -18.69 3.71 36.10
CA LEU A 482 -17.96 4.86 36.64
C LEU A 482 -17.38 4.57 38.03
N THR A 483 -18.18 4.01 38.93
CA THR A 483 -17.75 3.65 40.29
C THR A 483 -16.62 2.63 40.25
N ALA A 484 -16.70 1.64 39.36
CA ALA A 484 -15.64 0.67 39.15
C ALA A 484 -14.36 1.39 38.69
N LEU A 485 -14.39 2.18 37.62
CA LEU A 485 -13.20 2.87 37.14
C LEU A 485 -12.59 3.82 38.19
N GLN A 486 -13.41 4.51 38.99
CA GLN A 486 -12.93 5.37 40.08
C GLN A 486 -12.28 4.58 41.23
N SER A 487 -12.77 3.38 41.53
CA SER A 487 -12.22 2.55 42.60
C SER A 487 -10.94 1.79 42.22
N MET A 488 -10.54 1.83 40.95
CA MET A 488 -9.26 1.30 40.49
C MET A 488 -8.05 1.97 41.16
N GLU A 489 -8.16 3.26 41.52
CA GLU A 489 -7.10 3.98 42.26
C GLU A 489 -6.68 3.22 43.53
N GLN A 490 -7.65 2.63 44.25
CA GLN A 490 -7.42 1.89 45.49
C GLN A 490 -6.76 0.52 45.27
N HIS A 491 -6.73 0.04 44.02
CA HIS A 491 -6.29 -1.30 43.65
C HIS A 491 -4.94 -1.31 42.91
N GLY A 492 -4.12 -0.27 43.11
CA GLY A 492 -2.75 -0.23 42.62
C GLY A 492 -2.56 0.44 41.26
N PHE A 493 -3.62 1.02 40.68
CA PHE A 493 -3.51 1.80 39.42
C PHE A 493 -2.94 3.22 39.66
N GLY A 494 -2.65 3.58 40.91
CA GLY A 494 -2.14 4.90 41.28
C GLY A 494 -3.24 5.96 41.26
N GLN A 495 -2.92 7.16 41.77
CA GLN A 495 -3.87 8.27 41.72
C GLN A 495 -4.12 8.67 40.26
N GLY A 496 -5.40 8.79 39.91
CA GLY A 496 -5.82 9.02 38.55
C GLY A 496 -7.07 9.87 38.43
N GLU A 497 -7.23 10.52 37.29
CA GLU A 497 -8.41 11.31 36.96
C GLU A 497 -9.33 10.50 36.04
N THR A 498 -10.56 10.25 36.49
CA THR A 498 -11.61 9.62 35.67
C THR A 498 -12.62 10.67 35.20
N ARG A 499 -12.79 10.80 33.88
CA ARG A 499 -13.79 11.68 33.26
C ARG A 499 -14.84 10.85 32.52
N LEU A 500 -16.11 11.24 32.69
CA LEU A 500 -17.26 10.66 31.99
C LEU A 500 -17.74 11.63 30.90
N TYR A 501 -17.83 11.15 29.67
CA TYR A 501 -18.38 11.87 28.53
C TYR A 501 -19.66 11.17 28.06
N MET A 502 -20.74 11.93 28.03
CA MET A 502 -22.04 11.45 27.56
C MET A 502 -22.10 11.55 26.04
N THR A 503 -22.58 10.52 25.37
CA THR A 503 -22.85 10.54 23.92
C THR A 503 -24.34 10.76 23.68
N GLU A 504 -24.73 11.05 22.43
CA GLU A 504 -26.14 11.02 22.06
C GLU A 504 -26.70 9.60 22.28
N GLY A 505 -27.72 9.48 23.13
CA GLY A 505 -28.35 8.20 23.52
C GLY A 505 -27.89 7.65 24.87
N ASP A 506 -27.96 6.33 25.03
CA ASP A 506 -27.64 5.64 26.29
C ASP A 506 -26.13 5.41 26.50
N GLY A 507 -25.35 5.50 25.42
CA GLY A 507 -23.92 5.23 25.44
C GLY A 507 -23.11 6.22 26.27
N CYS A 508 -21.85 5.89 26.49
CA CYS A 508 -20.91 6.78 27.15
C CYS A 508 -19.46 6.41 26.80
N VAL A 509 -18.58 7.40 26.95
CA VAL A 509 -17.13 7.22 26.90
C VAL A 509 -16.58 7.59 28.28
N LEU A 510 -15.85 6.68 28.91
CA LEU A 510 -15.12 6.93 30.14
C LEU A 510 -13.64 6.95 29.82
N VAL A 511 -12.94 7.96 30.32
CA VAL A 511 -11.50 8.11 30.16
C VAL A 511 -10.88 8.19 31.54
N CYS A 512 -9.97 7.28 31.83
CA CYS A 512 -9.21 7.24 33.08
C CYS A 512 -7.72 7.41 32.76
N PHE A 513 -7.06 8.36 33.41
CA PHE A 513 -5.62 8.57 33.32
C PHE A 513 -4.98 8.34 34.68
N TRP A 514 -3.83 7.69 34.71
CA TRP A 514 -2.99 7.56 35.91
C TRP A 514 -1.52 7.75 35.56
N SER A 515 -0.67 7.90 36.57
CA SER A 515 0.77 8.17 36.39
C SER A 515 1.51 7.15 35.52
N ARG A 516 0.97 5.93 35.35
CA ARG A 516 1.58 4.83 34.62
C ARG A 516 0.69 4.26 33.50
N GLY A 517 -0.29 5.01 33.00
CA GLY A 517 -1.14 4.54 31.91
C GLY A 517 -2.45 5.30 31.73
N SER A 518 -3.31 4.72 30.91
CA SER A 518 -4.64 5.25 30.62
C SER A 518 -5.60 4.12 30.23
N ALA A 519 -6.89 4.29 30.50
CA ALA A 519 -7.95 3.42 30.01
C ALA A 519 -9.05 4.25 29.36
N ILE A 520 -9.42 3.90 28.14
CA ILE A 520 -10.55 4.49 27.41
C ILE A 520 -11.59 3.38 27.26
N VAL A 521 -12.75 3.59 27.86
CA VAL A 521 -13.86 2.65 27.86
C VAL A 521 -15.03 3.25 27.10
N VAL A 522 -15.50 2.57 26.06
CA VAL A 522 -16.61 3.00 25.21
C VAL A 522 -17.74 1.99 25.37
N TRP A 523 -18.93 2.47 25.76
CA TRP A 523 -20.13 1.65 25.80
C TRP A 523 -21.16 2.20 24.82
N ASP A 524 -21.71 1.33 23.97
CA ASP A 524 -22.66 1.71 22.92
C ASP A 524 -24.09 1.99 23.43
N GLY A 525 -24.31 1.89 24.74
CA GLY A 525 -25.62 2.07 25.36
C GLY A 525 -26.53 0.83 25.26
N ARG A 526 -25.98 -0.31 24.85
CA ARG A 526 -26.71 -1.55 24.61
C ARG A 526 -25.91 -2.75 25.12
N ASP A 527 -25.39 -3.57 24.21
CA ASP A 527 -24.84 -4.89 24.47
C ASP A 527 -23.31 -4.96 24.28
N HIS A 528 -22.64 -3.84 23.99
CA HIS A 528 -21.22 -3.84 23.68
C HIS A 528 -20.42 -2.77 24.39
N LEU A 529 -19.33 -3.18 25.04
CA LEU A 529 -18.38 -2.29 25.70
C LEU A 529 -16.96 -2.63 25.26
N ASP A 530 -16.23 -1.63 24.78
CA ASP A 530 -14.83 -1.74 24.38
C ASP A 530 -13.94 -1.00 25.37
N ALA A 531 -12.88 -1.64 25.83
CA ALA A 531 -11.87 -1.05 26.69
C ALA A 531 -10.50 -1.08 26.00
N ASN A 532 -9.89 0.08 25.84
CA ASN A 532 -8.54 0.25 25.36
C ASN A 532 -7.66 0.75 26.51
N ILE A 533 -6.78 -0.12 27.00
CA ILE A 533 -5.98 0.10 28.20
C ILE A 533 -4.53 0.19 27.77
N PHE A 534 -3.85 1.28 28.08
CA PHE A 534 -2.41 1.44 27.91
C PHE A 534 -1.75 1.50 29.29
N SER A 535 -0.64 0.78 29.46
CA SER A 535 0.11 0.73 30.72
C SER A 535 1.61 0.57 30.49
N PHE A 536 2.41 1.23 31.32
CA PHE A 536 3.86 0.97 31.40
C PHE A 536 4.19 -0.33 32.15
N ASP A 537 3.27 -0.79 32.99
CA ASP A 537 3.42 -2.00 33.79
C ASP A 537 2.74 -3.20 33.13
N ASP A 538 3.43 -4.34 33.18
CA ASP A 538 2.89 -5.62 32.75
C ASP A 538 1.78 -6.07 33.72
N GLY A 539 0.76 -6.78 33.21
CA GLY A 539 -0.32 -7.36 34.02
C GLY A 539 -1.50 -6.44 34.30
N ILE A 540 -1.36 -5.12 34.13
CA ILE A 540 -2.41 -4.13 34.38
C ILE A 540 -3.70 -4.40 33.58
N GLY A 541 -3.59 -4.88 32.34
CA GLY A 541 -4.76 -5.29 31.55
C GLY A 541 -5.55 -6.43 32.21
N SER A 542 -4.87 -7.47 32.68
CA SER A 542 -5.51 -8.59 33.38
C SER A 542 -6.09 -8.20 34.74
N ASP A 543 -5.43 -7.27 35.45
CA ASP A 543 -5.95 -6.75 36.71
C ASP A 543 -7.19 -5.88 36.48
N PHE A 544 -7.20 -5.06 35.43
CA PHE A 544 -8.38 -4.32 34.98
C PHE A 544 -9.55 -5.27 34.71
N GLU A 545 -9.32 -6.34 33.93
CA GLU A 545 -10.35 -7.34 33.61
C GLU A 545 -10.94 -7.98 34.86
N ARG A 546 -10.08 -8.47 35.76
CA ARG A 546 -10.52 -9.10 37.01
C ARG A 546 -11.33 -8.11 37.85
N PHE A 547 -10.86 -6.88 37.92
CA PHE A 547 -11.47 -5.82 38.70
C PHE A 547 -12.85 -5.41 38.14
N ILE A 548 -12.94 -5.16 36.82
CA ILE A 548 -14.17 -4.70 36.18
C ILE A 548 -15.26 -5.78 36.25
N LEU A 549 -14.89 -7.05 36.03
CA LEU A 549 -15.83 -8.18 36.13
C LEU A 549 -16.35 -8.41 37.56
N SER A 550 -15.53 -8.10 38.57
CA SER A 550 -15.93 -8.24 39.97
C SER A 550 -16.91 -7.15 40.41
N ASN A 551 -16.84 -5.96 39.80
CA ASN A 551 -17.68 -4.81 40.15
C ASN A 551 -18.89 -4.64 39.22
N VAL A 552 -18.80 -5.15 37.99
CA VAL A 552 -19.85 -5.09 36.97
C VAL A 552 -20.10 -6.51 36.44
N PRO A 553 -20.79 -7.36 37.24
CA PRO A 553 -21.02 -8.76 36.89
C PRO A 553 -21.87 -8.96 35.62
N GLU A 554 -22.49 -7.90 35.11
CA GLU A 554 -23.18 -7.88 33.82
C GLU A 554 -22.23 -7.99 32.62
N LEU A 555 -20.92 -7.81 32.81
CA LEU A 555 -19.93 -7.89 31.73
C LEU A 555 -19.44 -9.32 31.50
N ASN A 556 -19.26 -9.69 30.24
CA ASN A 556 -18.60 -10.92 29.83
C ASN A 556 -17.54 -10.62 28.78
N ILE A 557 -16.31 -11.09 28.95
CA ILE A 557 -15.25 -10.88 27.95
C ILE A 557 -15.59 -11.67 26.68
N SER A 558 -15.69 -10.98 25.55
CA SER A 558 -15.91 -11.58 24.23
C SER A 558 -14.63 -11.64 23.41
N VAL A 559 -13.79 -10.60 23.48
CA VAL A 559 -12.50 -10.54 22.79
C VAL A 559 -11.46 -9.92 23.71
N ARG A 560 -10.23 -10.42 23.59
CA ARG A 560 -9.07 -9.92 24.33
C ARG A 560 -7.85 -9.96 23.44
N ASP A 561 -7.18 -8.84 23.31
CA ASP A 561 -5.93 -8.70 22.56
C ASP A 561 -4.91 -7.88 23.35
N GLU A 562 -3.63 -8.22 23.18
CA GLU A 562 -2.51 -7.49 23.78
C GLU A 562 -1.50 -7.13 22.71
N LEU A 563 -1.17 -5.85 22.66
CA LEU A 563 -0.25 -5.29 21.69
C LEU A 563 0.91 -4.61 22.43
N PRO A 564 2.16 -4.93 22.09
CA PRO A 564 3.28 -4.20 22.65
C PRO A 564 3.33 -2.78 22.07
N ARG A 565 3.86 -1.86 22.86
CA ARG A 565 4.16 -0.48 22.47
C ARG A 565 5.63 -0.21 22.76
N GLY A 566 6.33 0.38 21.81
CA GLY A 566 7.76 0.65 21.93
C GLY A 566 8.21 1.82 21.05
N MET A 567 9.43 2.30 21.30
CA MET A 567 10.10 3.32 20.50
C MET A 567 11.23 2.68 19.66
N GLY A 568 11.54 3.28 18.51
CA GLY A 568 12.55 2.77 17.58
C GLY A 568 12.02 1.73 16.58
N GLY A 569 10.73 1.81 16.21
CA GLY A 569 10.10 0.92 15.22
C GLY A 569 9.77 -0.48 15.75
N VAL A 570 9.29 -0.57 17.01
CA VAL A 570 9.21 -1.82 17.77
C VAL A 570 7.78 -2.27 18.02
N VAL A 571 7.55 -3.57 17.86
CA VAL A 571 6.33 -4.29 18.27
C VAL A 571 6.73 -5.56 19.05
N ASN A 572 7.50 -5.41 20.14
CA ASN A 572 7.96 -6.54 20.98
C ASN A 572 7.58 -6.32 22.45
N PHE A 573 7.18 -7.39 23.15
CA PHE A 573 6.95 -7.35 24.58
C PHE A 573 8.28 -7.30 25.34
N LYS A 574 8.24 -6.79 26.58
CA LYS A 574 9.42 -6.76 27.46
C LYS A 574 9.99 -8.17 27.70
N SER A 575 9.14 -9.18 27.76
CA SER A 575 9.52 -10.59 27.87
C SER A 575 10.32 -11.10 26.68
N ASP A 576 10.05 -10.59 25.47
CA ASP A 576 10.64 -11.10 24.23
C ASP A 576 12.09 -10.65 24.06
N LEU A 577 12.45 -9.54 24.69
CA LEU A 577 13.81 -9.01 24.63
C LEU A 577 14.76 -9.73 25.60
N GLY A 578 14.23 -10.32 26.68
CA GLY A 578 15.02 -10.92 27.76
C GLY A 578 15.76 -9.89 28.62
N ALA A 579 16.15 -10.30 29.84
CA ALA A 579 17.03 -9.53 30.72
C ALA A 579 18.16 -10.43 31.24
N PRO A 580 19.42 -10.26 30.76
CA PRO A 580 19.89 -9.26 29.79
C PRO A 580 19.36 -9.50 28.38
N ARG A 581 19.38 -8.45 27.55
CA ARG A 581 18.87 -8.49 26.18
C ARG A 581 19.67 -9.49 25.34
N SER A 582 19.01 -10.49 24.76
CA SER A 582 19.71 -11.48 23.93
C SER A 582 20.05 -10.89 22.56
N MET A 583 21.25 -11.20 22.05
CA MET A 583 21.66 -10.87 20.69
C MET A 583 20.75 -11.61 19.69
N PRO A 584 20.23 -10.94 18.66
CA PRO A 584 19.39 -11.61 17.68
C PRO A 584 20.24 -12.58 16.85
N ARG A 585 19.66 -13.71 16.44
CA ARG A 585 20.40 -14.80 15.76
C ARG A 585 21.05 -14.40 14.44
N TRP A 586 20.56 -13.33 13.81
CA TRP A 586 21.10 -12.80 12.56
C TRP A 586 22.33 -11.90 12.79
N ALA A 587 22.52 -11.35 13.99
CA ALA A 587 23.66 -10.51 14.30
C ALA A 587 24.84 -11.36 14.78
N SER A 588 26.02 -11.07 14.25
CA SER A 588 27.27 -11.72 14.62
C SER A 588 27.97 -10.98 15.77
N ALA A 589 28.97 -11.62 16.38
CA ALA A 589 29.83 -10.95 17.35
C ALA A 589 30.68 -9.84 16.71
N GLU A 590 30.90 -9.88 15.40
CA GLU A 590 31.63 -8.85 14.66
C GLU A 590 30.80 -7.58 14.52
N ASP A 591 29.50 -7.71 14.24
CA ASP A 591 28.56 -6.57 14.20
C ASP A 591 28.53 -5.82 15.54
N LEU A 592 28.68 -6.54 16.67
CA LEU A 592 28.77 -5.94 18.00
C LEU A 592 30.07 -5.16 18.23
N LYS A 593 31.19 -5.65 17.71
CA LYS A 593 32.48 -4.94 17.82
C LYS A 593 32.45 -3.63 17.05
N VAL A 594 31.83 -3.62 15.87
CA VAL A 594 31.61 -2.40 15.10
C VAL A 594 30.79 -1.39 15.90
N HIS A 595 29.77 -1.85 16.62
CA HIS A 595 28.99 -0.98 17.50
C HIS A 595 29.80 -0.43 18.68
N GLN A 596 30.54 -1.27 19.40
CA GLN A 596 31.36 -0.83 20.54
C GLN A 596 32.38 0.23 20.12
N LEU A 597 32.98 0.06 18.93
CA LEU A 597 33.90 1.04 18.33
C LEU A 597 33.22 2.36 17.90
N LEU A 598 31.89 2.38 17.73
CA LEU A 598 31.12 3.58 17.42
C LEU A 598 30.64 4.31 18.69
N GLU A 599 30.55 3.61 19.82
CA GLU A 599 30.20 4.20 21.12
C GLU A 599 31.41 4.81 21.84
N ASP A 600 32.60 4.22 21.67
CA ASP A 600 33.90 4.74 22.15
C ASP A 600 34.41 5.91 21.28
#